data_AF-A0A1M6ZSI3-F1
#
_entry.id   AF-A0A1M6ZSI3-F1
#
_cell.length_a   1.000
_cell.length_b   1.000
_cell.length_c   1.000
_cell.angle_alpha   90.00
_cell.angle_beta   90.00
_cell.angle_gamma   90.00
#
_symmetry.space_group_name_H-M   'P 1'
#
loop_
_entity.id
_entity.type
_entity.pdbx_description
1 polymer ?
#
loop_
_entity_poly.entity_id
_entity_poly.type
_entity_poly.pdbx_seq_one_letter_code
_entity_poly.pdbx_strand_id
1 'polypeptide(L)'
;MLLKYPYQVRKWFVDIDFAVVFGSQLTSNSCPSSDLLLAVKFAESLSSHERFQKLCFLSGDLQREGTPFIDLSDIETLPLEVAHDAINGEFLCGDEDAFRHFKADTEALFEEQHEDIRRHQRDVIDRIAEDGLHV
;
A
#
# COMPACT_ATOMS: atom_id res chain seq x y z
N MET A 1 -15.88 10.61 -0.56
CA MET A 1 -16.90 10.74 0.50
C MET A 1 -16.68 9.65 1.56
N LEU A 2 -15.57 9.69 2.30
CA LEU A 2 -15.15 8.59 3.19
C LEU A 2 -15.15 8.93 4.70
N LEU A 3 -15.50 10.16 5.09
CA LEU A 3 -15.37 10.58 6.49
C LEU A 3 -16.73 10.99 7.07
N LYS A 4 -17.48 10.00 7.60
CA LYS A 4 -18.74 10.24 8.36
C LYS A 4 -18.72 9.76 9.81
N TYR A 5 -17.60 9.27 10.34
CA TYR A 5 -17.53 8.75 11.72
C TYR A 5 -16.25 9.19 12.46
N PRO A 6 -16.30 10.29 13.23
CA PRO A 6 -15.12 10.89 13.87
C PRO A 6 -14.51 10.04 15.01
N TYR A 7 -15.24 9.08 15.59
CA TYR A 7 -14.76 8.25 16.71
C TYR A 7 -13.91 7.06 16.27
N GLN A 8 -14.24 6.43 15.14
CA GLN A 8 -13.46 5.36 14.53
C GLN A 8 -12.12 5.91 14.03
N VAL A 9 -12.18 7.01 13.28
CA VAL A 9 -11.03 7.72 12.70
C VAL A 9 -10.02 8.20 13.75
N ARG A 10 -10.46 8.63 14.94
CA ARG A 10 -9.55 9.06 16.02
C ARG A 10 -8.67 7.95 16.59
N LYS A 11 -9.12 6.69 16.54
CA LYS A 11 -8.33 5.55 17.02
C LYS A 11 -7.23 5.16 16.02
N TRP A 12 -7.39 5.53 14.76
CA TRP A 12 -6.45 5.21 13.69
C TRP A 12 -5.22 6.11 13.77
N PHE A 13 -5.42 7.38 14.08
CA PHE A 13 -4.36 8.41 14.08
C PHE A 13 -3.26 8.23 15.13
N VAL A 14 -3.41 7.35 16.12
CA VAL A 14 -2.33 7.09 17.10
C VAL A 14 -1.38 6.00 16.60
N ASP A 15 -1.88 5.13 15.72
CA ASP A 15 -1.18 3.93 15.28
C ASP A 15 -0.73 4.02 13.81
N ILE A 16 -1.22 5.00 13.06
CA ILE A 16 -0.94 5.23 11.64
C ILE A 16 -0.32 6.61 11.49
N ASP A 17 0.88 6.65 10.93
CA ASP A 17 1.59 7.90 10.63
C ASP A 17 0.97 8.56 9.41
N PHE A 18 0.77 7.81 8.32
CA PHE A 18 0.08 8.30 7.12
C PHE A 18 -0.61 7.21 6.32
N ALA A 19 -1.48 7.64 5.40
CA ALA A 19 -2.15 6.80 4.43
C ALA A 19 -2.10 7.40 3.02
N VAL A 20 -1.94 6.54 2.01
CA VAL A 20 -1.93 6.88 0.59
C VAL A 20 -2.86 5.97 -0.19
N VAL A 21 -3.57 6.51 -1.17
CA VAL A 21 -4.34 5.73 -2.13
C VAL A 21 -3.51 5.57 -3.39
N PHE A 22 -3.54 4.41 -4.03
CA PHE A 22 -2.78 4.15 -5.25
C PHE A 22 -3.48 3.14 -6.19
N GLY A 23 -2.84 2.85 -7.32
CA GLY A 23 -3.33 1.89 -8.30
C GLY A 23 -4.31 2.47 -9.32
N SER A 24 -4.97 1.56 -10.05
CA SER A 24 -5.67 1.89 -11.31
C SER A 24 -6.82 2.89 -11.17
N GLN A 25 -7.43 3.04 -9.99
CA GLN A 25 -8.50 4.02 -9.77
C GLN A 25 -8.02 5.48 -9.87
N LEU A 26 -6.73 5.74 -9.66
CA LEU A 26 -6.16 7.08 -9.84
C LEU A 26 -5.76 7.37 -11.29
N THR A 27 -5.84 6.38 -12.18
CA THR A 27 -5.52 6.53 -13.60
C THR A 27 -6.79 6.77 -14.41
N SER A 28 -6.70 7.49 -15.52
CA SER A 28 -7.84 7.84 -16.39
C SER A 28 -8.52 6.64 -17.08
N ASN A 29 -8.03 5.42 -16.85
CA ASN A 29 -8.56 4.17 -17.40
C ASN A 29 -9.24 3.29 -16.33
N SER A 30 -9.72 3.89 -15.23
CA SER A 30 -10.35 3.14 -14.14
C SER A 30 -11.63 2.43 -14.61
N CYS A 31 -11.75 1.14 -14.27
CA CYS A 31 -12.99 0.40 -14.39
C CYS A 31 -13.80 0.60 -13.10
N PRO A 32 -15.14 0.75 -13.14
CA PRO A 32 -15.96 0.83 -11.93
C PRO A 32 -15.86 -0.38 -10.99
N SER A 33 -15.32 -1.50 -11.48
CA SER A 33 -15.06 -2.71 -10.70
C SER A 33 -13.64 -2.80 -10.15
N SER A 34 -12.77 -1.81 -10.39
CA SER A 34 -11.40 -1.84 -9.87
C SER A 34 -11.40 -1.68 -8.36
N ASP A 35 -10.59 -2.46 -7.67
CA ASP A 35 -10.35 -2.29 -6.24
C ASP A 35 -9.67 -0.95 -5.96
N LEU A 36 -9.95 -0.37 -4.78
CA LEU A 36 -9.27 0.81 -4.27
C LEU A 36 -8.10 0.35 -3.41
N LEU A 37 -6.87 0.61 -3.84
CA LEU A 37 -5.68 0.23 -3.07
C LEU A 37 -5.34 1.35 -2.07
N LEU A 38 -5.28 1.00 -0.79
CA LEU A 38 -4.93 1.88 0.32
C LEU A 38 -3.69 1.32 1.00
N ALA A 39 -2.62 2.09 1.02
CA ALA A 39 -1.40 1.78 1.76
C ALA A 39 -1.33 2.67 3.01
N VAL A 40 -0.99 2.08 4.14
CA VAL A 40 -0.79 2.78 5.42
C VAL A 40 0.63 2.56 5.92
N LYS A 41 1.25 3.62 6.48
CA LYS A 41 2.44 3.47 7.32
C LYS A 41 2.00 3.46 8.77
N PHE A 42 2.25 2.37 9.45
CA PHE A 42 2.03 2.28 10.90
C PHE A 42 3.17 2.94 11.67
N ALA A 43 2.85 3.40 12.87
CA ALA A 43 3.84 3.96 13.78
C ALA A 43 4.96 2.95 14.07
N GLU A 44 6.20 3.46 14.17
CA GLU A 44 7.40 2.66 14.47
C GLU A 44 7.34 1.93 15.81
N SER A 45 6.51 2.40 16.74
CA SER A 45 6.33 1.79 18.06
C SER A 45 5.60 0.44 18.00
N LEU A 46 4.91 0.12 16.90
CA LEU A 46 4.15 -1.11 16.74
C LEU A 46 5.02 -2.22 16.17
N SER A 47 4.96 -3.40 16.80
CA SER A 47 5.56 -4.62 16.28
C SER A 47 4.84 -5.11 15.00
N SER A 48 5.52 -5.92 14.19
CA SER A 48 4.93 -6.54 13.00
C SER A 48 3.64 -7.32 13.30
N HIS A 49 3.56 -7.96 14.47
CA HIS A 49 2.36 -8.68 14.90
C HIS A 49 1.19 -7.73 15.18
N GLU A 50 1.43 -6.61 15.85
CA GLU A 50 0.41 -5.59 16.13
C GLU A 50 -0.06 -4.92 14.85
N ARG A 51 0.87 -4.61 13.93
CA ARG A 51 0.54 -4.06 12.60
C ARG A 51 -0.35 -5.02 11.82
N PHE A 52 0.01 -6.30 11.77
CA PHE A 52 -0.80 -7.33 11.12
C PHE A 52 -2.22 -7.42 11.71
N GLN A 53 -2.34 -7.48 13.05
CA GLN A 53 -3.65 -7.51 13.70
C GLN A 53 -4.48 -6.27 13.35
N LYS A 54 -3.88 -5.08 13.42
CA LYS A 54 -4.56 -3.82 13.07
C LYS A 54 -4.98 -3.81 11.61
N LEU A 55 -4.13 -4.25 10.69
CA LEU A 55 -4.44 -4.38 9.26
C LEU A 55 -5.70 -5.22 9.03
N CYS A 56 -5.81 -6.38 9.70
CA CYS A 56 -6.99 -7.25 9.60
C CYS A 56 -8.28 -6.55 10.07
N PHE A 57 -8.24 -5.89 11.22
CA PHE A 57 -9.42 -5.18 11.75
C PHE A 57 -9.79 -3.97 10.88
N LEU A 58 -8.81 -3.17 10.47
CA LEU A 58 -9.01 -2.00 9.62
C LEU A 58 -9.56 -2.38 8.26
N SER A 59 -9.05 -3.45 7.65
CA SER A 59 -9.57 -3.97 6.39
C SER A 59 -11.06 -4.29 6.52
N GLY A 60 -11.46 -4.97 7.59
CA GLY A 60 -12.88 -5.25 7.88
C GLY A 60 -13.72 -3.99 8.11
N ASP A 61 -13.21 -3.03 8.90
CA ASP A 61 -13.91 -1.78 9.21
C ASP A 61 -14.11 -0.87 7.99
N LEU A 62 -13.23 -0.98 6.99
CA LEU A 62 -13.28 -0.22 5.74
C LEU A 62 -14.30 -0.77 4.75
N GLN A 63 -14.60 -2.08 4.78
CA GLN A 63 -15.54 -2.67 3.83
C GLN A 63 -16.97 -2.22 4.12
N ARG A 64 -17.63 -1.65 3.11
CA ARG A 64 -19.04 -1.25 3.19
C ARG A 64 -19.79 -1.69 1.95
N GLU A 65 -21.04 -2.09 2.16
CA GLU A 65 -21.94 -2.39 1.05
C GLU A 65 -22.16 -1.13 0.19
N GLY A 66 -22.07 -1.30 -1.13
CA GLY A 66 -22.25 -0.20 -2.09
C GLY A 66 -21.05 0.74 -2.26
N THR A 67 -19.89 0.43 -1.66
CA THR A 67 -18.61 1.10 -1.96
C THR A 67 -17.69 0.18 -2.75
N PRO A 68 -16.68 0.71 -3.46
CA PRO A 68 -15.62 -0.12 -4.03
C PRO A 68 -14.98 -1.00 -2.96
N PHE A 69 -14.52 -2.18 -3.36
CA PHE A 69 -13.70 -3.02 -2.50
C PHE A 69 -12.39 -2.31 -2.20
N ILE A 70 -11.97 -2.33 -0.93
CA ILE A 70 -10.72 -1.69 -0.49
C ILE A 70 -9.69 -2.76 -0.18
N ASP A 71 -8.57 -2.74 -0.88
CA ASP A 71 -7.39 -3.53 -0.50
C ASP A 71 -6.49 -2.66 0.39
N LEU A 72 -6.21 -3.14 1.60
CA LEU A 72 -5.45 -2.41 2.61
C LEU A 72 -4.12 -3.10 2.86
N SER A 73 -3.02 -2.38 2.68
CA SER A 73 -1.65 -2.89 2.86
C SER A 73 -0.84 -2.05 3.83
N ASP A 74 0.04 -2.69 4.59
CA ASP A 74 1.13 -2.01 5.29
C ASP A 74 2.24 -1.70 4.28
N ILE A 75 2.48 -0.41 4.03
CA ILE A 75 3.40 0.06 2.99
C ILE A 75 4.83 -0.44 3.20
N GLU A 76 5.22 -0.71 4.44
CA GLU A 76 6.58 -1.16 4.78
C GLU A 76 6.79 -2.65 4.48
N THR A 77 5.71 -3.39 4.23
CA THR A 77 5.75 -4.83 3.91
C THR A 77 5.55 -5.10 2.41
N LEU A 78 5.25 -4.06 1.64
CA LEU A 78 5.06 -4.17 0.19
C LEU A 78 6.39 -4.46 -0.51
N PRO A 79 6.37 -5.21 -1.62
CA PRO A 79 7.51 -5.26 -2.53
C PRO A 79 7.91 -3.84 -2.97
N LEU A 80 9.21 -3.58 -3.12
CA LEU A 80 9.74 -2.24 -3.36
C LEU A 80 9.08 -1.53 -4.56
N GLU A 81 8.86 -2.24 -5.67
CA GLU A 81 8.13 -1.70 -6.84
C GLU A 81 6.72 -1.23 -6.49
N VAL A 82 5.99 -1.99 -5.66
CA VAL A 82 4.63 -1.66 -5.26
C VAL A 82 4.62 -0.51 -4.24
N ALA A 83 5.59 -0.49 -3.31
CA ALA A 83 5.77 0.64 -2.40
C ALA A 83 6.12 1.92 -3.17
N HIS A 84 6.97 1.83 -4.19
CA HIS A 84 7.30 2.92 -5.10
C HIS A 84 6.07 3.43 -5.87
N ASP A 85 5.20 2.54 -6.34
CA ASP A 85 3.91 2.94 -6.93
C ASP A 85 3.00 3.63 -5.90
N ALA A 86 2.97 3.14 -4.66
CA ALA A 86 2.14 3.69 -3.58
C ALA A 86 2.53 5.13 -3.20
N ILE A 87 3.83 5.43 -3.06
CA ILE A 87 4.31 6.80 -2.75
C ILE A 87 4.09 7.81 -3.90
N ASN A 88 3.79 7.31 -5.10
CA ASN A 88 3.43 8.11 -6.28
C ASN A 88 1.92 8.19 -6.51
N GLY A 89 1.13 7.61 -5.61
CA GLY A 89 -0.31 7.79 -5.53
C GLY A 89 -0.72 9.11 -4.88
N GLU A 90 -1.95 9.16 -4.37
CA GLU A 90 -2.52 10.33 -3.71
C GLU A 90 -2.36 10.21 -2.19
N PHE A 91 -1.71 11.21 -1.58
CA PHE A 91 -1.67 11.33 -0.12
C PHE A 91 -3.06 11.61 0.44
N LEU A 92 -3.53 10.75 1.34
CA LEU A 92 -4.89 10.85 1.86
C LEU A 92 -4.93 11.65 3.17
N CYS A 93 -4.10 11.27 4.14
CA CYS A 93 -4.02 11.92 5.45
C CYS A 93 -2.82 11.43 6.26
N GLY A 94 -2.45 12.19 7.30
CA GLY A 94 -1.43 11.81 8.28
C GLY A 94 -0.40 12.90 8.48
N ASP A 95 0.77 12.49 8.96
CA ASP A 95 1.98 13.29 9.05
C ASP A 95 2.63 13.43 7.65
N GLU A 96 2.55 14.65 7.09
CA GLU A 96 3.14 14.96 5.78
C GLU A 96 4.67 14.92 5.80
N ASP A 97 5.32 15.21 6.92
CA ASP A 97 6.77 15.19 7.05
C ASP A 97 7.26 13.73 7.04
N ALA A 98 6.58 12.86 7.79
CA ALA A 98 6.82 11.42 7.77
C ALA A 98 6.63 10.83 6.37
N PHE A 99 5.57 11.25 5.65
CA PHE A 99 5.34 10.83 4.27
C PHE A 99 6.45 11.29 3.33
N ARG A 100 6.87 12.56 3.39
CA ARG A 100 7.94 13.08 2.54
C ARG A 100 9.28 12.37 2.78
N HIS A 101 9.60 12.05 4.03
CA HIS A 101 10.82 11.32 4.36
C HIS A 101 10.77 9.90 3.80
N PHE A 102 9.68 9.16 4.10
CA PHE A 102 9.48 7.80 3.59
C PHE A 102 9.51 7.75 2.05
N LYS A 103 8.89 8.74 1.39
CA LYS A 103 8.90 8.88 -0.06
C LYS A 103 10.32 9.02 -0.61
N ALA A 104 11.11 9.95 -0.06
CA ALA A 104 12.48 10.17 -0.51
C ALA A 104 13.37 8.93 -0.33
N ASP A 105 13.24 8.23 0.81
CA ASP A 105 14.00 7.01 1.09
C ASP A 105 13.62 5.87 0.13
N THR A 106 12.31 5.70 -0.14
CA THR A 106 11.81 4.69 -1.08
C THR A 106 12.25 4.99 -2.51
N GLU A 107 12.21 6.26 -2.95
CA GLU A 107 12.72 6.67 -4.28
C GLU A 107 14.22 6.37 -4.43
N ALA A 108 15.02 6.69 -3.41
CA ALA A 108 16.45 6.42 -3.43
C ALA A 108 16.75 4.91 -3.50
N LEU A 109 16.05 4.11 -2.69
CA LEU A 109 16.19 2.65 -2.68
C LEU A 109 15.74 2.03 -4.02
N PHE A 110 14.65 2.55 -4.59
CA PHE A 110 14.15 2.09 -5.89
C PHE A 110 15.14 2.39 -7.01
N GLU A 111 15.71 3.60 -7.07
CA GLU A 111 16.72 3.94 -8.07
C GLU A 111 17.94 3.02 -7.98
N GLU A 112 18.35 2.63 -6.78
CA GLU A 112 19.46 1.69 -6.57
C GLU A 112 19.14 0.26 -7.04
N GLN A 113 17.92 -0.23 -6.80
CA GLN A 113 17.61 -1.67 -6.91
C GLN A 113 16.72 -2.06 -8.10
N HIS A 114 16.08 -1.10 -8.78
CA HIS A 114 15.04 -1.41 -9.77
C HIS A 114 15.53 -2.28 -10.94
N GLU A 115 16.77 -2.11 -11.42
CA GLU A 115 17.30 -2.93 -12.50
C GLU A 115 17.53 -4.39 -12.07
N ASP A 116 17.93 -4.62 -10.82
CA ASP A 116 18.10 -5.98 -10.29
C ASP A 116 16.75 -6.66 -10.04
N ILE A 117 15.76 -5.91 -9.56
CA ILE A 117 14.37 -6.41 -9.41
C ILE A 117 13.82 -6.81 -10.78
N ARG A 118 13.97 -5.95 -11.80
CA ARG A 118 13.51 -6.25 -13.16
C ARG A 118 14.20 -7.46 -13.77
N ARG A 119 15.50 -7.63 -13.51
CA ARG A 119 16.23 -8.82 -13.96
C ARG A 119 15.66 -10.07 -13.31
N HIS A 120 15.50 -10.06 -11.99
CA HIS A 120 14.95 -11.19 -11.24
C HIS A 120 13.54 -11.59 -11.72
N GLN A 121 12.66 -10.60 -11.96
CA GLN A 121 11.31 -10.87 -12.47
C GLN A 121 11.33 -11.54 -13.85
N ARG A 122 12.20 -11.08 -14.75
CA ARG A 122 12.38 -11.70 -16.08
C ARG A 122 12.87 -13.13 -15.95
N ASP A 123 13.87 -13.37 -15.10
CA ASP A 123 14.41 -14.71 -14.86
C ASP A 123 13.32 -15.66 -14.31
N VAL A 124 12.44 -15.16 -13.42
CA VAL A 124 11.30 -15.94 -12.90
C VAL A 124 10.29 -16.26 -14.01
N ILE A 125 9.96 -15.28 -14.87
CA ILE A 125 9.02 -15.47 -15.99
C ILE A 125 9.61 -16.49 -16.99
N ASP A 126 10.87 -16.35 -17.35
CA ASP A 126 11.56 -17.24 -18.28
C ASP A 126 11.60 -18.67 -17.73
N ARG A 127 11.93 -18.84 -16.45
CA ARG A 127 11.87 -20.14 -15.79
C ARG A 127 10.45 -20.74 -15.79
N ILE A 128 9.42 -19.95 -15.51
CA ILE A 128 8.02 -20.44 -15.56
C ILE A 128 7.64 -20.83 -17.00
N ALA A 129 8.14 -20.11 -18.01
CA ALA A 129 7.89 -20.42 -19.41
C ALA A 129 8.60 -21.72 -19.85
N GLU A 130 9.79 -21.99 -19.31
CA GLU A 130 10.58 -23.19 -19.61
C GLU A 130 10.10 -24.43 -18.84
N ASP A 131 9.91 -24.31 -17.53
CA ASP A 131 9.68 -25.44 -16.62
C ASP A 131 8.20 -25.60 -16.19
N GLY A 132 7.40 -24.56 -16.41
CA GLY A 132 6.04 -24.46 -15.87
C GLY A 132 6.00 -23.91 -14.45
N LEU A 133 4.79 -23.74 -13.91
CA LEU A 133 4.59 -23.23 -12.55
C LEU A 133 4.81 -24.38 -11.55
N HIS A 134 5.87 -24.31 -10.76
CA HIS A 134 6.10 -25.22 -9.63
C HIS A 134 5.64 -24.55 -8.33
N VAL A 135 4.57 -25.10 -7.73
CA VAL A 135 3.99 -24.70 -6.44
C VAL A 135 4.45 -25.60 -5.31
#